data_AF-A0A0C9Z3Y3-F1
#
_entry.id   AF-A0A0C9Z3Y3-F1
#
_cell.length_a   1.000
_cell.length_b   1.000
_cell.length_c   1.000
_cell.angle_alpha   90.00
_cell.angle_beta   90.00
_cell.angle_gamma   90.00
#
_symmetry.space_group_name_H-M   'P 1'
#
loop_
_entity.id
_entity.type
_entity.pdbx_description
1 polymer ?
#
loop_
_entity_poly.entity_id
_entity_poly.type
_entity_poly.pdbx_seq_one_letter_code
_entity_poly.pdbx_strand_id
1 'polypeptide(L)'
;DRYRELMRVSRLWRDLKHRKWFGFGHDMEQDPGDGGLALFCPACPQPGVNLPPDWKVRYDRDTTMRQYVIDGNFTAQHMKMNKPELDVALSNGK
;
A
#
# COMPACT_ATOMS: atom_id res chain seq x y z
N ASP A 1 -2.11 20.22 -24.76
CA ASP A 1 -1.97 18.95 -24.05
C ASP A 1 -2.37 19.14 -22.58
N ARG A 2 -3.21 18.24 -22.03
CA ARG A 2 -3.75 18.26 -20.66
C ARG A 2 -3.24 17.10 -19.81
N TYR A 3 -2.08 16.54 -20.19
CA TYR A 3 -1.48 15.40 -19.53
C TYR A 3 -1.25 15.61 -18.02
N ARG A 4 -0.87 16.82 -17.59
CA ARG A 4 -0.66 17.12 -16.17
C ARG A 4 -1.95 16.99 -15.36
N GLU A 5 -3.05 17.51 -15.89
CA GLU A 5 -4.38 17.41 -15.28
C GLU A 5 -4.86 15.96 -15.27
N LEU A 6 -4.68 15.23 -16.38
CA LEU A 6 -5.00 13.80 -16.45
C LEU A 6 -4.25 13.00 -15.38
N MET A 7 -2.95 13.25 -15.21
CA MET A 7 -2.15 12.56 -14.19
C MET A 7 -2.61 12.88 -12.76
N ARG A 8 -3.06 14.11 -12.48
CA ARG A 8 -3.64 14.47 -11.17
C ARG A 8 -4.94 13.71 -10.91
N VAL A 9 -5.86 13.71 -11.88
CA VAL A 9 -7.15 13.00 -11.76
C VAL A 9 -6.94 11.49 -11.64
N SER A 10 -5.99 10.92 -12.39
CA SER A 10 -5.62 9.52 -12.30
C SER A 10 -5.10 9.13 -10.91
N ARG A 11 -4.27 9.97 -10.28
CA ARG A 11 -3.81 9.76 -8.89
C ARG A 11 -4.97 9.73 -7.90
N LEU A 12 -5.87 10.72 -7.96
CA LEU A 12 -7.05 10.80 -7.08
C LEU A 12 -7.99 9.62 -7.30
N TRP A 13 -8.24 9.23 -8.55
CA TRP A 13 -9.07 8.07 -8.87
C TRP A 13 -8.49 6.78 -8.29
N ARG A 14 -7.18 6.55 -8.41
CA ARG A 14 -6.53 5.38 -7.83
C ARG A 14 -6.67 5.34 -6.31
N ASP A 15 -6.51 6.47 -5.62
CA ASP A 15 -6.70 6.55 -4.17
C ASP A 15 -8.14 6.19 -3.76
N LEU A 16 -9.14 6.83 -4.37
CA LEU A 16 -10.55 6.54 -4.12
C LEU A 16 -10.92 5.08 -4.38
N LYS A 17 -10.33 4.47 -5.42
CA LYS A 17 -10.52 3.05 -5.71
C LYS A 17 -9.93 2.15 -4.64
N HIS A 18 -8.74 2.44 -4.12
CA HIS A 18 -8.15 1.69 -3.01
C HIS A 18 -9.02 1.84 -1.76
N ARG A 19 -9.34 3.07 -1.33
CA ARG A 19 -10.21 3.31 -0.17
C ARG A 19 -11.54 2.56 -0.29
N LYS A 20 -12.20 2.60 -1.46
CA LYS A 20 -13.42 1.85 -1.71
C LYS A 20 -13.24 0.33 -1.57
N TRP A 21 -12.17 -0.24 -2.12
CA TRP A 21 -11.93 -1.68 -2.06
C TRP A 21 -11.68 -2.19 -0.64
N PHE A 22 -11.12 -1.36 0.23
CA PHE A 22 -10.86 -1.69 1.63
C PHE A 22 -11.93 -1.20 2.60
N GLY A 23 -13.05 -0.64 2.11
CA GLY A 23 -14.19 -0.23 2.94
C GLY A 23 -14.13 1.19 3.51
N PHE A 24 -13.09 1.96 3.21
CA PHE A 24 -12.88 3.34 3.68
C PHE A 24 -13.53 4.42 2.79
N GLY A 25 -14.57 4.05 2.03
CA GLY A 25 -15.24 4.96 1.09
C GLY A 25 -16.53 5.59 1.61
N HIS A 26 -17.08 5.09 2.71
CA HIS A 26 -18.40 5.48 3.22
C HIS A 26 -18.34 6.30 4.51
N ASP A 27 -17.37 6.00 5.38
CA ASP A 27 -17.13 6.74 6.61
C ASP A 27 -15.95 7.69 6.39
N MET A 28 -16.22 8.99 6.48
CA MET A 28 -15.22 10.05 6.29
C MET A 28 -14.42 10.32 7.57
N GLU A 29 -14.86 9.79 8.72
CA GLU A 29 -14.18 9.94 10.01
C GLU A 29 -13.15 8.84 10.24
N GLN A 30 -13.23 7.74 9.47
CA GLN A 30 -12.34 6.61 9.59
C GLN A 30 -11.29 6.59 8.47
N ASP A 31 -10.08 7.01 8.80
CA ASP A 31 -8.93 6.77 7.93
C ASP A 31 -8.39 5.34 8.10
N PRO A 32 -7.80 4.75 7.04
CA PRO A 32 -7.08 3.51 7.16
C PRO A 32 -5.91 3.64 8.15
N GLY A 33 -5.86 2.76 9.15
CA GLY A 33 -4.68 2.60 9.99
C GLY A 33 -3.54 1.89 9.25
N ASP A 34 -2.42 1.65 9.95
CA ASP A 34 -1.25 0.96 9.39
C ASP A 34 -1.64 -0.38 8.75
N GLY A 35 -1.27 -0.56 7.48
CA GLY A 35 -1.63 -1.74 6.69
C GLY A 35 -3.10 -1.85 6.29
N GLY A 36 -3.95 -0.86 6.61
CA GLY A 36 -5.39 -0.87 6.32
C GLY A 36 -5.73 -0.86 4.81
N LEU A 37 -4.80 -0.38 3.98
CA LEU A 37 -4.88 -0.44 2.51
C LEU A 37 -3.92 -1.47 1.89
N ALA A 38 -3.27 -2.31 2.70
CA ALA A 38 -2.31 -3.29 2.20
C ALA A 38 -3.02 -4.44 1.50
N LEU A 39 -2.61 -4.73 0.26
CA LEU A 39 -3.12 -5.87 -0.49
C LEU A 39 -2.62 -7.17 0.14
N PHE A 40 -3.52 -8.15 0.26
CA PHE A 40 -3.13 -9.49 0.65
C PHE A 40 -2.20 -10.09 -0.41
N CYS A 41 -0.95 -10.35 -0.03
CA CYS A 41 0.02 -11.02 -0.89
C CYS A 41 0.12 -12.50 -0.50
N PRO A 42 -0.36 -13.44 -1.36
CA PRO A 42 -0.29 -14.87 -1.07
C PRO A 42 1.14 -15.43 -1.10
N ALA A 43 2.07 -14.71 -1.73
CA ALA A 43 3.49 -15.10 -1.79
C ALA A 43 4.29 -14.65 -0.55
N CYS A 44 3.83 -13.60 0.16
CA CYS A 44 4.47 -13.17 1.40
C CYS A 44 4.29 -14.23 2.51
N PRO A 45 5.16 -14.25 3.53
CA PRO A 45 4.98 -15.13 4.70
C PRO A 45 3.65 -14.87 5.43
N GLN A 46 2.72 -15.83 5.41
CA GLN A 46 1.38 -15.77 6.02
C GLN A 46 1.21 -16.85 7.11
N PRO A 47 1.41 -16.51 8.39
CA PRO A 47 1.13 -17.42 9.51
C PRO A 47 -0.29 -17.99 9.43
N GLY A 48 -0.41 -19.32 9.48
CA GLY A 48 -1.70 -20.01 9.39
C GLY A 48 -2.26 -20.16 7.98
N VAL A 49 -1.58 -19.66 6.93
CA VAL A 49 -1.98 -19.86 5.53
C VAL A 49 -0.92 -20.63 4.76
N ASN A 50 0.30 -20.10 4.64
CA ASN A 50 1.38 -20.70 3.85
C ASN A 50 2.67 -20.97 4.64
N LEU A 51 2.67 -20.70 5.96
CA LEU A 51 3.76 -21.04 6.86
C LEU A 51 3.40 -22.28 7.70
N PRO A 52 4.36 -23.20 7.93
CA PRO A 52 4.14 -24.35 8.82
C PRO A 52 3.95 -23.90 10.28
N PRO A 53 3.28 -24.67 11.16
CA PRO A 53 2.99 -24.25 12.53
C PRO A 53 4.22 -23.87 13.37
N ASP A 54 5.36 -24.50 13.11
CA ASP A 54 6.65 -24.30 13.79
C ASP A 54 7.57 -23.30 13.07
N TRP A 55 7.03 -22.49 12.15
CA TRP A 55 7.82 -21.59 11.29
C TRP A 55 8.78 -20.67 12.06
N LYS A 56 8.43 -20.24 13.28
CA LYS A 56 9.26 -19.36 14.13
C LYS A 56 10.55 -20.02 14.63
N VAL A 57 10.57 -21.35 14.70
CA VAL A 57 11.76 -22.13 15.08
C VAL A 57 12.56 -22.51 13.84
N ARG A 58 11.86 -22.76 12.73
CA ARG A 58 12.44 -23.28 11.49
C ARG A 58 13.12 -22.23 10.63
N TYR A 59 12.60 -21.01 10.63
CA TYR A 59 13.07 -19.94 9.75
C TYR A 59 13.59 -18.77 10.57
N ASP A 60 14.66 -18.16 10.06
CA ASP A 60 15.13 -16.90 10.60
C ASP A 60 14.14 -15.76 10.31
N ARG A 61 14.41 -14.62 10.95
CA ARG A 61 13.62 -13.39 10.76
C ARG A 61 13.65 -12.95 9.30
N ASP A 62 14.76 -13.10 8.60
CA ASP A 62 14.94 -12.54 7.26
C ASP A 62 14.16 -13.33 6.21
N THR A 63 13.99 -14.64 6.40
CA THR A 63 13.19 -15.54 5.56
C THR A 63 11.68 -15.34 5.76
N THR A 64 11.28 -14.92 6.97
CA THR A 64 9.86 -14.74 7.34
C THR A 64 9.43 -13.28 7.36
N MET A 65 10.35 -12.37 7.04
CA MET A 65 10.08 -10.95 7.08
C MET A 65 9.07 -10.57 6.00
N ARG A 66 8.04 -9.83 6.40
CA ARG A 66 7.22 -9.08 5.46
C ARG A 66 7.90 -7.76 5.21
N GLN A 67 8.52 -7.63 4.05
CA GLN A 67 8.91 -6.32 3.56
C GLN A 67 7.68 -5.64 2.98
N TYR A 68 7.49 -4.37 3.31
CA TYR A 68 6.68 -3.48 2.49
C TYR A 68 7.44 -3.28 1.18
N VAL A 69 7.21 -4.20 0.23
CA VAL A 69 7.83 -4.13 -1.08
C VAL A 69 7.13 -3.00 -1.83
N ILE A 70 7.79 -1.85 -1.90
CA ILE A 70 7.32 -0.69 -2.67
C ILE A 70 7.29 -1.02 -4.17
N ASP A 71 8.03 -2.05 -4.62
CA ASP A 71 8.16 -2.42 -6.02
C ASP A 71 8.14 -3.93 -6.28
N GLY A 72 6.95 -4.45 -6.60
CA GLY A 72 6.78 -5.61 -7.49
C GLY A 72 6.19 -5.19 -8.84
N ASN A 73 6.35 -3.92 -9.22
CA ASN A 73 5.65 -3.12 -10.24
C ASN A 73 4.32 -2.43 -9.82
N PHE A 74 4.12 -2.21 -8.51
CA PHE A 74 3.00 -1.43 -7.95
C PHE A 74 3.39 0.04 -7.87
N THR A 75 2.75 0.89 -8.69
CA THR A 75 3.16 2.29 -8.93
C THR A 75 3.48 3.02 -7.62
N ALA A 76 4.77 3.31 -7.41
CA ALA A 76 5.30 4.01 -6.25
C ALA A 76 4.44 5.24 -5.92
N GLN A 77 3.59 5.12 -4.90
CA GLN A 77 2.81 6.27 -4.42
C GLN A 77 3.73 7.30 -3.75
N HIS A 78 4.95 6.90 -3.38
CA HIS A 78 5.95 7.73 -2.71
C HIS A 78 7.21 7.93 -3.55
N MET A 79 7.05 8.40 -4.79
CA MET A 79 8.21 8.99 -5.47
C MET A 79 8.60 10.29 -4.78
N LYS A 80 9.90 10.60 -4.73
CA LYS A 80 10.38 11.89 -4.24
C LYS A 80 9.67 13.00 -5.03
N MET A 81 8.90 13.83 -4.32
CA MET A 81 8.20 14.96 -4.94
C MET A 81 9.22 15.93 -5.51
N ASN A 82 8.99 16.39 -6.73
CA ASN A 82 9.86 17.39 -7.36
C ASN A 82 9.77 18.75 -6.64
N LYS A 83 8.57 19.08 -6.13
CA LYS A 83 8.26 20.30 -5.38
C LYS A 83 7.33 19.97 -4.21
N PRO A 84 7.88 19.51 -3.08
CA PRO A 84 7.09 19.10 -1.92
C PRO A 84 6.13 20.18 -1.41
N GLU A 85 6.50 21.45 -1.57
CA GLU A 85 5.70 22.60 -1.18
C GLU A 85 4.45 22.82 -2.06
N LEU A 86 4.38 22.15 -3.22
CA LEU A 86 3.26 22.23 -4.17
C LEU A 86 2.58 20.87 -4.42
N ASP A 87 2.90 19.84 -3.64
CA ASP A 87 2.33 18.49 -3.79
C ASP A 87 1.82 17.97 -2.45
N VAL A 88 0.79 17.13 -2.47
CA VAL A 88 0.17 16.57 -1.26
C VAL A 88 0.14 15.07 -1.40
N ALA A 89 0.72 14.37 -0.41
CA ALA A 89 0.65 12.92 -0.34
C ALA A 89 -0.77 12.49 0.06
N LEU A 90 -1.39 11.61 -0.73
CA LEU A 90 -2.74 11.07 -0.43
C LEU A 90 -2.70 9.91 0.58
N SER A 91 -1.54 9.29 0.72
CA SER A 91 -1.24 8.23 1.67
C SER A 91 0.17 8.45 2.23
N ASN A 92 0.41 8.00 3.46
CA ASN A 92 1.73 8.04 4.10
C ASN A 92 2.43 6.67 4.08
N GLY A 93 1.87 5.71 3.33
CA GLY A 93 2.40 4.36 3.10
C GLY A 93 2.67 3.55 4.36
N LYS A 94 1.97 3.88 5.45
CA LYS A 94 1.94 3.08 6.66
C LYS A 94 0.81 2.07 6.61
#